data_AF-A0A0B2UD09-F1
#
_entry.id   AF-A0A0B2UD09-F1
#
_cell.length_a   1.000
_cell.length_b   1.000
_cell.length_c   1.000
_cell.angle_alpha   90.00
_cell.angle_beta   90.00
_cell.angle_gamma   90.00
#
_symmetry.space_group_name_H-M   'P 1'
#
loop_
_entity.id
_entity.type
_entity.pdbx_description
1 polymer ?
#
loop_
_entity_poly.entity_id
_entity_poly.type
_entity_poly.pdbx_seq_one_letter_code
_entity_poly.pdbx_strand_id
1 'polypeptide(L)'
;MDEEINRKIMRSNFSSPEELKEHIRLVQAMVSEYEKKMYETYNYDDKCRTKIREWRNKLYQMAHENKITQESSDNIDELEKTARLVHRQIGKADTNQSVLDKSTLKLMGLNYTSKDIENALVETKEKMKKNRKQERAEVFLLTGAFVLFVCVCILILFDKLVSKT
;
A
#
# COMPACT_ATOMS: atom_id res chain seq x y z
N MET A 1 -26.23 -10.74 15.43
CA MET A 1 -25.00 -9.99 15.75
C MET A 1 -25.28 -8.49 15.83
N ASP A 2 -25.79 -7.87 14.78
CA ASP A 2 -26.19 -6.45 14.77
C ASP A 2 -27.21 -6.06 15.86
N GLU A 3 -28.35 -6.76 15.92
CA GLU A 3 -29.40 -6.54 16.94
C GLU A 3 -28.90 -6.80 18.37
N GLU A 4 -27.91 -7.69 18.51
CA GLU A 4 -27.34 -8.03 19.81
C GLU A 4 -26.40 -6.94 20.33
N ILE A 5 -25.60 -6.33 19.45
CA ILE A 5 -24.79 -5.16 19.76
C ILE A 5 -25.69 -4.00 20.16
N ASN A 6 -26.76 -3.72 19.40
CA ASN A 6 -27.71 -2.66 19.74
C ASN A 6 -28.35 -2.87 21.12
N ARG A 7 -28.79 -4.09 21.42
CA ARG A 7 -29.37 -4.44 22.72
C ARG A 7 -28.37 -4.26 23.88
N LYS A 8 -27.10 -4.66 23.69
CA LYS A 8 -26.06 -4.51 24.72
C LYS A 8 -25.64 -3.05 24.92
N ILE A 9 -25.64 -2.24 23.87
CA ILE A 9 -25.35 -0.79 23.97
C ILE A 9 -26.47 -0.03 24.70
N MET A 10 -27.72 -0.49 24.57
CA MET A 10 -28.86 0.10 25.28
C MET A 10 -28.94 -0.28 26.77
N ARG A 11 -28.13 -1.23 27.24
CA ARG A 11 -28.08 -1.60 28.66
C ARG A 11 -27.33 -0.50 29.43
N SER A 12 -28.04 0.21 30.31
CA SER A 12 -27.50 1.30 31.14
C SER A 12 -27.42 0.97 32.64
N ASN A 13 -27.92 -0.19 33.06
CA ASN A 13 -27.95 -0.59 34.47
C ASN A 13 -26.74 -1.50 34.78
N PHE A 14 -25.77 -0.94 35.49
CA PHE A 14 -24.57 -1.61 35.97
C PHE A 14 -24.49 -1.49 37.49
N SER A 15 -24.16 -2.59 38.16
CA SER A 15 -24.12 -2.67 39.62
C SER A 15 -22.80 -2.15 40.18
N SER A 16 -21.74 -2.15 39.37
CA SER A 16 -20.43 -1.60 39.72
C SER A 16 -19.71 -0.97 38.50
N PRO A 17 -18.75 -0.06 38.75
CA PRO A 17 -17.87 0.49 37.71
C PRO A 17 -17.06 -0.58 36.97
N GLU A 18 -16.67 -1.66 37.66
CA GLU A 18 -15.96 -2.81 37.08
C GLU A 18 -16.85 -3.61 36.13
N GLU A 19 -18.13 -3.81 36.48
CA GLU A 19 -19.12 -4.47 35.60
C GLU A 19 -19.30 -3.64 34.32
N LEU A 20 -19.32 -2.31 34.45
CA LEU A 20 -19.38 -1.41 33.30
C LEU A 20 -18.11 -1.47 32.44
N LYS A 21 -16.92 -1.49 33.04
CA LYS A 21 -15.63 -1.61 32.31
C LYS A 21 -15.57 -2.92 31.51
N GLU A 22 -16.00 -4.03 32.11
CA GLU A 22 -16.02 -5.34 31.45
C GLU A 22 -17.09 -5.40 30.35
N HIS A 23 -18.26 -4.80 30.59
CA HIS A 23 -19.31 -4.69 29.58
C HIS A 23 -18.85 -3.87 28.37
N ILE A 24 -18.19 -2.72 28.59
CA ILE A 24 -17.65 -1.89 27.50
C ILE A 24 -16.62 -2.69 26.68
N ARG A 25 -15.71 -3.42 27.33
CA ARG A 25 -14.72 -4.28 26.65
C ARG A 25 -15.40 -5.35 25.80
N LEU A 26 -16.40 -6.02 26.36
CA LEU A 26 -17.13 -7.08 25.67
C LEU A 26 -17.87 -6.55 24.44
N VAL A 27 -18.56 -5.41 24.57
CA VAL A 27 -19.27 -4.80 23.44
C VAL A 27 -18.29 -4.27 22.40
N GLN A 28 -17.15 -3.72 22.80
CA GLN A 28 -16.09 -3.28 21.88
C GLN A 28 -15.51 -4.45 21.08
N ALA A 29 -15.30 -5.61 21.71
CA ALA A 29 -14.88 -6.83 21.02
C ALA A 29 -15.94 -7.28 20.00
N MET A 30 -17.23 -7.28 20.36
CA MET A 30 -18.32 -7.64 19.46
C MET A 30 -18.45 -6.70 18.25
N VAL A 31 -18.28 -5.38 18.45
CA VAL A 31 -18.27 -4.41 17.36
C VAL A 31 -17.10 -4.67 16.40
N SER A 32 -15.94 -5.03 16.94
CA SER A 32 -14.74 -5.31 16.15
C SER A 32 -14.87 -6.61 15.36
N GLU A 33 -15.47 -7.65 15.95
CA GLU A 33 -15.78 -8.91 15.26
C GLU A 33 -16.83 -8.72 14.16
N TYR A 34 -17.86 -7.92 14.41
CA TYR A 34 -18.84 -7.54 13.39
C TYR A 34 -18.20 -6.78 12.23
N GLU A 35 -17.34 -5.80 12.51
CA GLU A 35 -16.60 -5.06 11.49
C GLU A 35 -15.74 -6.01 10.63
N LYS A 36 -14.98 -6.90 11.27
CA LYS A 36 -14.17 -7.90 10.59
C LYS A 36 -15.02 -8.78 9.66
N LYS A 37 -16.16 -9.27 10.13
CA LYS A 37 -17.08 -10.09 9.34
C LYS A 37 -17.64 -9.35 8.12
N MET A 38 -17.90 -8.04 8.25
CA MET A 38 -18.38 -7.23 7.13
C MET A 38 -17.30 -7.01 6.08
N TYR A 39 -16.04 -6.87 6.50
CA TYR A 39 -14.90 -6.85 5.57
C TYR A 39 -14.71 -8.20 4.87
N GLU A 40 -14.73 -9.31 5.60
CA GLU A 40 -14.56 -10.66 5.04
C GLU A 40 -15.66 -11.04 4.03
N THR A 41 -16.87 -10.52 4.22
CA THR A 41 -18.02 -10.78 3.34
C THR A 41 -18.20 -9.74 2.24
N TYR A 42 -17.25 -8.79 2.08
CA TYR A 42 -17.31 -7.68 1.12
C TYR A 42 -18.59 -6.81 1.24
N ASN A 43 -19.26 -6.83 2.40
CA ASN A 43 -20.48 -6.07 2.66
C ASN A 43 -20.22 -4.82 3.50
N TYR A 44 -18.96 -4.38 3.60
CA TYR A 44 -18.59 -3.15 4.30
C TYR A 44 -18.93 -1.93 3.44
N ASP A 45 -20.16 -1.44 3.58
CA ASP A 45 -20.66 -0.24 2.91
C ASP A 45 -20.66 1.00 3.84
N ASP A 46 -20.98 2.16 3.30
CA ASP A 46 -21.05 3.42 4.08
C ASP A 46 -22.09 3.37 5.21
N LYS A 47 -23.15 2.55 5.06
CA LYS A 47 -24.15 2.35 6.11
C LYS A 47 -23.56 1.56 7.27
N CYS A 48 -22.87 0.46 6.99
CA CYS A 48 -22.14 -0.34 7.97
C CYS A 48 -21.11 0.51 8.72
N ARG A 49 -20.32 1.31 7.99
CA ARG A 49 -19.34 2.24 8.56
C ARG A 49 -19.98 3.25 9.50
N THR A 50 -21.10 3.86 9.09
CA THR A 50 -21.83 4.84 9.92
C THR A 50 -22.33 4.19 11.20
N LYS A 51 -22.88 2.98 11.09
CA LYS A 51 -23.40 2.20 12.22
C LYS A 51 -22.33 1.83 13.24
N ILE A 52 -21.18 1.36 12.77
CA ILE A 52 -20.02 1.06 13.63
C ILE A 52 -19.54 2.33 14.35
N ARG A 53 -19.52 3.47 13.64
CA ARG A 53 -19.17 4.77 14.23
C ARG A 53 -20.13 5.16 15.34
N GLU A 54 -21.43 5.01 15.15
CA GLU A 54 -22.45 5.29 16.17
C GLU A 54 -22.27 4.41 17.41
N TRP A 55 -22.00 3.11 17.24
CA TRP A 55 -21.74 2.21 18.36
C TRP A 55 -20.51 2.61 19.16
N ARG A 56 -19.40 2.93 18.48
CA ARG A 56 -18.17 3.40 19.13
C ARG A 56 -18.38 4.70 19.88
N ASN A 57 -19.13 5.65 19.30
CA ASN A 57 -19.43 6.92 19.94
C ASN A 57 -20.27 6.73 21.22
N LYS A 58 -21.27 5.84 21.19
CA LYS A 58 -22.09 5.52 22.38
C LYS A 58 -21.27 4.86 23.48
N LEU A 59 -20.37 3.94 23.14
CA LEU A 59 -19.45 3.33 24.11
C LEU A 59 -18.49 4.36 24.72
N TYR A 60 -17.99 5.28 23.90
CA TYR A 60 -17.12 6.37 24.36
C TYR A 60 -17.84 7.31 25.33
N GLN A 61 -19.09 7.71 25.00
CA GLN A 61 -19.92 8.51 25.89
C GLN A 61 -20.17 7.80 27.23
N MET A 62 -20.54 6.52 27.18
CA MET A 62 -20.77 5.70 28.37
C MET A 62 -19.51 5.58 29.25
N ALA A 63 -18.33 5.43 28.65
CA ALA A 63 -17.05 5.42 29.37
C ALA A 63 -16.71 6.79 30.00
N HIS A 64 -16.95 7.87 29.26
CA HIS A 64 -16.65 9.24 29.68
C HIS A 64 -17.55 9.70 30.82
N GLU A 65 -18.86 9.45 30.74
CA GLU A 65 -19.85 9.77 31.77
C GLU A 65 -19.54 9.08 33.11
N ASN A 66 -18.99 7.87 33.06
CA ASN A 66 -18.68 7.07 34.24
C ASN A 66 -17.24 7.25 34.74
N LYS A 67 -16.49 8.25 34.22
CA LYS A 67 -15.08 8.51 34.57
C LYS A 67 -14.20 7.26 34.53
N ILE A 68 -14.54 6.32 33.65
CA ILE A 68 -13.66 5.19 33.35
C ILE A 68 -12.55 5.75 32.48
N THR A 69 -11.57 6.37 33.13
CA THR A 69 -10.30 6.71 32.50
C THR A 69 -9.72 5.37 32.06
N GLN A 70 -9.76 5.12 30.75
CA GLN A 70 -9.12 3.94 30.18
C GLN A 70 -7.65 3.95 30.64
N GLU A 71 -7.30 3.00 31.52
CA GLU A 71 -5.94 2.45 31.64
C GLU A 71 -5.58 1.72 30.32
N SER A 72 -5.69 2.42 29.20
CA SER A 72 -5.20 1.99 27.90
C SER A 72 -4.05 2.88 27.45
N SER A 73 -3.32 3.51 28.37
CA SER A 73 -2.05 4.15 28.03
C SER A 73 -1.11 3.14 27.37
N ASP A 74 -1.10 1.89 27.83
CA ASP A 74 -0.11 0.92 27.35
C ASP A 74 -0.47 0.37 25.96
N ASN A 75 -1.76 0.22 25.64
CA ASN A 75 -2.22 -0.18 24.31
C ASN A 75 -2.28 0.98 23.31
N ILE A 76 -2.54 2.22 23.76
CA ILE A 76 -2.46 3.40 22.90
C ILE A 76 -1.00 3.66 22.55
N ASP A 77 -0.07 3.49 23.47
CA ASP A 77 1.35 3.72 23.23
C ASP A 77 1.94 2.63 22.30
N GLU A 78 1.48 1.38 22.37
CA GLU A 78 1.79 0.34 21.38
C GLU A 78 1.11 0.55 20.03
N LEU A 79 -0.15 0.99 19.99
CA LEU A 79 -0.86 1.30 18.75
C LEU A 79 -0.32 2.58 18.09
N GLU A 80 0.13 3.55 18.87
CA GLU A 80 0.81 4.76 18.42
C GLU A 80 2.24 4.43 17.96
N LYS A 81 2.98 3.57 18.67
CA LYS A 81 4.26 3.05 18.20
C LYS A 81 4.08 2.26 16.91
N THR A 82 3.06 1.41 16.81
CA THR A 82 2.74 0.65 15.60
C THR A 82 2.28 1.58 14.48
N ALA A 83 1.46 2.59 14.75
CA ALA A 83 1.03 3.58 13.78
C ALA A 83 2.20 4.45 13.30
N ARG A 84 3.13 4.84 14.18
CA ARG A 84 4.39 5.51 13.81
C ARG A 84 5.32 4.59 13.03
N LEU A 85 5.37 3.30 13.36
CA LEU A 85 6.17 2.31 12.63
C LEU A 85 5.59 2.07 11.23
N VAL A 86 4.26 1.94 11.13
CA VAL A 86 3.51 1.85 9.88
C VAL A 86 3.65 3.13 9.10
N HIS A 87 3.55 4.32 9.70
CA HIS A 87 3.74 5.60 9.01
C HIS A 87 5.18 5.77 8.53
N ARG A 88 6.18 5.29 9.29
CA ARG A 88 7.58 5.24 8.87
C ARG A 88 7.81 4.22 7.75
N GLN A 89 7.11 3.09 7.79
CA GLN A 89 7.14 2.08 6.73
C GLN A 89 6.39 2.54 5.49
N ILE A 90 5.30 3.31 5.63
CA ILE A 90 4.59 4.01 4.55
C ILE A 90 5.49 5.09 3.97
N GLY A 91 6.17 5.90 4.77
CA GLY A 91 7.12 6.89 4.26
C GLY A 91 8.31 6.26 3.52
N LYS A 92 8.78 5.09 3.99
CA LYS A 92 9.79 4.27 3.28
C LYS A 92 9.22 3.56 2.04
N ALA A 93 7.97 3.13 2.09
CA ALA A 93 7.25 2.57 0.97
C ALA A 93 7.00 3.65 -0.08
N ASP A 94 6.62 4.87 0.29
CA ASP A 94 6.47 6.06 -0.55
C ASP A 94 7.80 6.48 -1.17
N THR A 95 8.93 6.33 -0.46
CA THR A 95 10.25 6.57 -1.08
C THR A 95 10.64 5.44 -2.04
N ASN A 96 10.35 4.19 -1.72
CA ASN A 96 10.55 3.06 -2.64
C ASN A 96 9.56 3.10 -3.82
N GLN A 97 8.37 3.63 -3.61
CA GLN A 97 7.30 3.81 -4.57
C GLN A 97 7.57 5.04 -5.44
N SER A 98 8.24 6.07 -4.92
CA SER A 98 8.86 7.17 -5.68
C SER A 98 9.98 6.67 -6.61
N VAL A 99 10.78 5.69 -6.15
CA VAL A 99 11.79 5.02 -6.98
C VAL A 99 11.15 4.11 -8.04
N LEU A 100 10.03 3.45 -7.71
CA LEU A 100 9.21 2.68 -8.65
C LEU A 100 8.35 3.55 -9.60
N ASP A 101 7.93 4.75 -9.19
CA ASP A 101 7.17 5.75 -9.96
C ASP A 101 8.03 6.37 -11.07
N LYS A 102 9.35 6.45 -10.86
CA LYS A 102 10.30 6.79 -11.93
C LYS A 102 10.47 5.67 -12.96
N SER A 103 10.10 4.45 -12.61
CA SER A 103 10.39 3.24 -13.41
C SER A 103 9.13 2.63 -14.05
N THR A 104 7.93 2.93 -13.53
CA THR A 104 6.71 2.23 -13.92
C THR A 104 5.49 3.14 -13.81
N LEU A 105 5.03 3.62 -14.97
CA LEU A 105 3.66 4.03 -15.30
C LEU A 105 2.67 4.19 -14.12
N LYS A 106 2.54 5.45 -13.70
CA LYS A 106 1.50 6.07 -12.88
C LYS A 106 0.09 5.53 -13.15
N LEU A 107 -0.34 4.51 -12.39
CA LEU A 107 -1.74 4.13 -12.20
C LEU A 107 -2.40 5.13 -11.23
N MET A 108 -2.58 6.38 -11.66
CA MET A 108 -3.37 7.37 -10.93
C MET A 108 -4.82 7.33 -11.39
N GLY A 109 -5.75 7.14 -10.45
CA GLY A 109 -7.09 7.72 -10.50
C GLY A 109 -8.12 6.97 -11.32
N LEU A 110 -9.03 6.30 -10.61
CA LEU A 110 -10.28 5.73 -11.09
C LEU A 110 -11.19 6.79 -11.76
N ASN A 111 -10.97 7.12 -13.04
CA ASN A 111 -12.02 7.53 -14.00
C ASN A 111 -11.49 7.66 -15.44
N TYR A 112 -10.74 6.68 -15.94
CA TYR A 112 -10.39 6.68 -17.36
C TYR A 112 -11.54 6.07 -18.17
N THR A 113 -12.12 6.86 -19.07
CA THR A 113 -12.96 6.34 -20.15
C THR A 113 -12.10 5.36 -20.95
N SER A 114 -12.63 4.22 -21.41
CA SER A 114 -11.85 3.16 -22.08
C SER A 114 -10.94 3.66 -23.21
N LYS A 115 -11.30 4.81 -23.82
CA LYS A 115 -10.53 5.51 -24.85
C LYS A 115 -9.19 6.09 -24.36
N ASP A 116 -9.10 6.53 -23.11
CA ASP A 116 -7.87 7.08 -22.54
C ASP A 116 -6.88 5.97 -22.17
N ILE A 117 -7.39 4.82 -21.74
CA ILE A 117 -6.59 3.60 -21.52
C ILE A 117 -6.02 3.12 -22.86
N GLU A 118 -6.83 3.12 -23.91
CA GLU A 118 -6.40 2.74 -25.25
C GLU A 118 -5.33 3.69 -25.80
N ASN A 119 -5.50 5.01 -25.62
CA ASN A 119 -4.51 6.00 -26.02
C ASN A 119 -3.19 5.85 -25.24
N ALA A 120 -3.25 5.63 -23.92
CA ALA A 120 -2.06 5.41 -23.10
C ALA A 120 -1.33 4.11 -23.49
N LEU A 121 -2.07 3.05 -23.85
CA LEU A 121 -1.50 1.80 -24.37
C LEU A 121 -0.80 1.99 -25.71
N VAL A 122 -1.41 2.76 -26.63
CA VAL A 122 -0.81 3.08 -27.93
C VAL A 122 0.46 3.90 -27.75
N GLU A 123 0.42 4.94 -26.91
CA GLU A 123 1.59 5.80 -26.65
C GLU A 123 2.73 5.01 -25.97
N THR A 124 2.40 4.11 -25.04
CA THR A 124 3.38 3.24 -24.39
C THR A 124 4.01 2.27 -25.38
N LYS A 125 3.21 1.69 -26.30
CA LYS A 125 3.69 0.81 -27.36
C LYS A 125 4.62 1.54 -28.33
N GLU A 126 4.32 2.79 -28.68
CA GLU A 126 5.19 3.62 -29.51
C GLU A 126 6.50 3.97 -28.80
N LYS A 127 6.45 4.35 -27.53
CA LYS A 127 7.64 4.60 -26.70
C LYS A 127 8.51 3.36 -26.57
N MET A 128 7.92 2.19 -26.29
CA MET A 128 8.65 0.92 -26.27
C MET A 128 9.29 0.60 -27.62
N LYS A 129 8.59 0.85 -28.72
CA LYS A 129 9.13 0.64 -30.08
C LYS A 129 10.30 1.58 -30.37
N LYS A 130 10.24 2.83 -29.90
CA LYS A 130 11.31 3.81 -30.05
C LYS A 130 12.54 3.44 -29.22
N ASN A 131 12.35 3.06 -27.96
CA ASN A 131 13.44 2.61 -27.09
C ASN A 131 14.15 1.37 -27.65
N ARG A 132 13.38 0.38 -28.13
CA ARG A 132 13.95 -0.82 -28.74
C ARG A 132 14.77 -0.56 -30.01
N LYS A 133 14.42 0.48 -30.78
CA LYS A 133 15.21 0.92 -31.94
C LYS A 133 16.52 1.58 -31.50
N GLN A 134 16.47 2.39 -30.43
CA GLN A 134 17.64 3.06 -29.90
C GLN A 134 18.63 2.07 -29.27
N GLU A 135 18.14 1.10 -28.49
CA GLU A 135 18.94 -0.01 -27.95
C GLU A 135 19.64 -0.79 -29.06
N ARG A 136 18.94 -1.11 -30.16
CA ARG A 136 19.58 -1.79 -31.30
C ARG A 136 20.67 -0.95 -31.96
N ALA A 137 20.48 0.37 -32.06
CA ALA A 137 21.49 1.26 -32.62
C ALA A 137 22.74 1.31 -31.71
N GLU A 138 22.55 1.39 -30.40
CA GLU A 138 23.64 1.38 -29.42
C GLU A 138 24.39 0.04 -29.43
N VAL A 139 23.66 -1.09 -29.47
CA VAL A 139 24.27 -2.43 -29.59
C VAL A 139 25.04 -2.55 -30.90
N PHE A 140 24.52 -2.04 -32.01
CA PHE A 140 25.22 -2.07 -33.30
C PHE A 140 26.49 -1.22 -33.28
N LEU A 141 26.45 -0.05 -32.66
CA LEU A 141 27.59 0.86 -32.54
C LEU A 141 28.68 0.24 -31.65
N LEU A 142 28.29 -0.34 -30.52
CA LEU A 142 29.18 -1.09 -29.63
C LEU A 142 29.83 -2.29 -30.37
N THR A 143 29.02 -3.05 -31.11
CA THR A 143 29.50 -4.19 -31.90
C THR A 143 30.48 -3.74 -32.98
N GLY A 144 30.18 -2.64 -33.69
CA GLY A 144 31.06 -2.06 -34.71
C GLY A 144 32.40 -1.62 -34.13
N ALA A 145 32.40 -0.95 -32.97
CA ALA A 145 33.63 -0.56 -32.27
C ALA A 145 34.47 -1.79 -31.84
N PHE A 146 33.81 -2.84 -31.35
CA PHE A 146 34.48 -4.10 -30.99
C PHE A 146 35.13 -4.78 -32.20
N VAL A 147 34.42 -4.86 -33.33
CA VAL A 147 34.96 -5.43 -34.57
C VAL A 147 36.17 -4.65 -35.06
N LEU A 148 36.10 -3.32 -35.04
CA LEU A 148 37.21 -2.46 -35.47
C LEU A 148 38.45 -2.67 -34.58
N PHE A 149 38.26 -2.78 -33.27
CA PHE A 149 39.32 -3.12 -32.34
C PHE A 149 39.99 -4.47 -32.67
N VAL A 150 39.19 -5.52 -32.91
CA VAL A 150 39.71 -6.83 -33.30
C VAL A 150 40.49 -6.76 -34.61
N CYS A 151 40.00 -6.02 -35.61
CA CYS A 151 40.71 -5.82 -36.87
C CYS A 151 42.08 -5.15 -36.67
N VAL A 152 42.16 -4.12 -35.83
CA VAL A 152 43.44 -3.45 -35.50
C VAL A 152 44.40 -4.43 -34.82
N CYS A 153 43.92 -5.24 -33.87
CA CYS A 153 44.74 -6.26 -33.22
C CYS A 153 45.28 -7.28 -34.24
N ILE A 154 44.45 -7.72 -35.19
CA ILE A 154 44.85 -8.64 -36.26
C ILE A 154 45.92 -7.99 -37.16
N LEU A 155 45.75 -6.72 -37.55
CA LEU A 155 46.74 -5.99 -38.35
C LEU A 155 48.09 -5.88 -37.63
N ILE A 156 48.09 -5.58 -36.33
CA ILE A 156 49.32 -5.52 -35.52
C ILE A 156 49.99 -6.90 -35.45
N LEU A 157 49.21 -7.98 -35.33
CA LEU A 157 49.75 -9.34 -35.33
C LEU A 157 50.35 -9.70 -36.70
N PHE A 158 49.69 -9.33 -37.80
CA PHE A 158 50.22 -9.52 -39.15
C PHE A 158 51.51 -8.73 -39.38
N ASP A 159 51.54 -7.46 -39.01
CA ASP A 159 52.74 -6.61 -39.12
C ASP A 159 53.93 -7.25 -38.36
N LYS A 160 53.69 -7.74 -37.15
CA LYS A 160 54.72 -8.40 -36.34
C LYS A 160 55.17 -9.76 -36.89
N LEU A 161 54.28 -10.49 -37.57
CA LEU A 161 54.60 -11.79 -38.19
C LEU A 161 55.35 -11.61 -39.51
N VAL A 162 54.94 -10.64 -40.33
CA VAL A 162 55.58 -10.31 -41.62
C VAL A 162 56.94 -9.64 -41.39
N SER A 163 57.07 -8.72 -40.43
CA SER A 163 58.35 -8.09 -40.10
C SER A 163 59.39 -9.04 -39.47
N LYS A 164 58.99 -10.24 -39.05
CA LYS A 164 59.89 -11.27 -38.50
C LYS A 164 60.32 -12.34 -39.51
N THR A 165 59.78 -12.30 -40.73
CA THR A 165 60.21 -13.15 -41.86
C THR A 165 61.16 -12.37 -42.74
#